data_AF-A0A9P6UAG4-F1
#
_entry.id   AF-A0A9P6UAG4-F1
#
_cell.length_a   1.000
_cell.length_b   1.000
_cell.length_c   1.000
_cell.angle_alpha   90.00
_cell.angle_beta   90.00
_cell.angle_gamma   90.00
#
_symmetry.space_group_name_H-M   'P 1'
#
loop_
_entity.id
_entity.type
_entity.pdbx_description
1 polymer ?
#
loop_
_entity_poly.entity_id
_entity_poly.type
_entity_poly.pdbx_seq_one_letter_code
_entity_poly.pdbx_strand_id
1 'polypeptide(L)'
;MTVESLQKLLKEEQENTRFSRVPYHYMEIARILLENACDDIPQPDVVRTLLKDIREARQSKARKGVAALDMSYIQMDDIGLMEINEIRPFFTKAFAELHRLNPTEGADPELLGLGGDVGYGRGRGGDSSYNALPESKRFNAGRP
;
A
#
# COMPACT_ATOMS: atom_id res chain seq x y z
N MET A 1 -5.37 -24.04 -8.53
CA MET A 1 -4.98 -24.05 -7.11
C MET A 1 -4.74 -25.49 -6.71
N THR A 2 -3.52 -25.99 -6.87
CA THR A 2 -3.19 -27.40 -6.58
C THR A 2 -2.35 -27.50 -5.32
N VAL A 3 -2.48 -28.61 -4.60
CA VAL A 3 -1.72 -28.89 -3.37
C VAL A 3 -0.22 -28.74 -3.61
N GLU A 4 0.30 -29.32 -4.69
CA GLU A 4 1.72 -29.27 -5.07
C GLU A 4 2.22 -27.83 -5.27
N SER A 5 1.44 -27.00 -5.97
CA SER A 5 1.81 -25.60 -6.20
C SER A 5 1.85 -24.79 -4.90
N LEU A 6 0.94 -25.05 -3.97
CA LEU A 6 0.88 -24.37 -2.67
C LEU A 6 1.98 -24.86 -1.72
N GLN A 7 2.31 -26.14 -1.74
CA GLN A 7 3.46 -26.67 -1.00
C GLN A 7 4.77 -26.06 -1.48
N LYS A 8 4.96 -25.95 -2.79
CA LYS A 8 6.12 -25.28 -3.38
C LYS A 8 6.18 -23.82 -2.95
N LEU A 9 5.06 -23.11 -3.04
CA LEU A 9 4.96 -21.71 -2.64
C LEU A 9 5.28 -21.50 -1.15
N LEU A 10 4.74 -22.36 -0.27
CA LEU A 10 5.02 -22.32 1.17
C LEU A 10 6.51 -22.51 1.45
N LYS A 11 7.13 -23.49 0.77
CA LYS A 11 8.57 -23.74 0.90
C LYS A 11 9.39 -22.52 0.46
N GLU A 12 9.09 -21.96 -0.72
CA GLU A 12 9.75 -20.75 -1.22
C GLU A 12 9.58 -19.58 -0.26
N GLU A 13 8.41 -19.44 0.36
CA GLU A 13 8.11 -18.38 1.32
C GLU A 13 8.89 -18.54 2.63
N GLN A 14 9.13 -19.76 3.09
CA GLN A 14 9.89 -20.04 4.31
C GLN A 14 11.41 -19.92 4.12
N GLU A 15 11.92 -20.34 2.96
CA GLU A 15 13.35 -20.37 2.68
C GLU A 15 13.92 -19.00 2.28
N ASN A 16 13.12 -18.16 1.62
CA ASN A 16 13.57 -16.87 1.10
C ASN A 16 13.30 -15.72 2.07
N THR A 17 14.17 -14.71 2.03
CA THR A 17 13.99 -13.46 2.79
C THR A 17 12.94 -12.54 2.18
N ARG A 18 12.84 -12.52 0.84
CA ARG A 18 11.80 -11.77 0.09
C ARG A 18 10.49 -12.55 0.08
N PHE A 19 9.38 -11.84 -0.12
CA PHE A 19 8.09 -12.47 -0.36
C PHE A 19 8.11 -13.26 -1.67
N SER A 20 7.46 -14.41 -1.68
CA SER A 20 7.24 -15.17 -2.91
C SER A 20 6.18 -14.45 -3.74
N ARG A 21 6.31 -14.52 -5.07
CA ARG A 21 5.37 -13.90 -6.01
C ARG A 21 4.02 -14.60 -5.94
N VAL A 22 2.97 -13.84 -5.64
CA VAL A 22 1.58 -14.30 -5.59
C VAL A 22 0.68 -13.34 -6.36
N PRO A 23 -0.48 -13.80 -6.86
CA PRO A 23 -1.50 -12.90 -7.38
C PRO A 23 -1.94 -11.90 -6.31
N TYR A 24 -2.21 -10.65 -6.70
CA TYR A 24 -2.49 -9.56 -5.75
C TYR A 24 -3.70 -9.83 -4.82
N HIS A 25 -4.69 -10.58 -5.30
CA HIS A 25 -5.91 -10.96 -4.56
C HIS A 25 -5.97 -12.46 -4.23
N TYR A 26 -4.82 -13.12 -4.07
CA TYR A 26 -4.79 -14.58 -3.95
C TYR A 26 -5.63 -15.10 -2.78
N MET A 27 -5.66 -14.41 -1.63
CA MET A 27 -6.43 -14.83 -0.46
C MET A 27 -7.94 -14.67 -0.65
N GLU A 28 -8.37 -13.56 -1.23
CA GLU A 28 -9.77 -13.28 -1.52
C GLU A 28 -10.32 -14.29 -2.53
N ILE A 29 -9.59 -14.49 -3.63
CA ILE A 29 -9.97 -15.46 -4.67
C ILE A 29 -10.00 -16.88 -4.08
N ALA A 30 -8.99 -17.26 -3.30
CA ALA A 30 -8.96 -18.57 -2.67
C ALA A 30 -10.14 -18.81 -1.72
N ARG A 31 -10.48 -17.82 -0.90
CA ARG A 31 -11.64 -17.88 -0.01
C ARG A 31 -12.93 -18.09 -0.81
N ILE A 32 -13.18 -17.27 -1.83
CA ILE A 32 -14.40 -17.33 -2.64
C ILE A 32 -14.52 -18.71 -3.32
N LEU A 33 -13.43 -19.22 -3.90
CA LEU A 33 -13.42 -20.52 -4.56
C LEU A 33 -13.68 -21.67 -3.57
N LEU A 34 -13.04 -21.66 -2.40
CA LEU A 34 -13.23 -22.69 -1.39
C LEU A 34 -14.61 -22.62 -0.73
N GLU A 35 -15.29 -21.47 -0.74
CA GLU A 35 -16.65 -21.33 -0.19
C GLU A 35 -17.73 -21.75 -1.19
N ASN A 36 -17.54 -21.49 -2.48
CA ASN A 36 -18.61 -21.63 -3.49
C ASN A 36 -18.37 -22.75 -4.51
N ALA A 37 -17.13 -23.19 -4.71
CA ALA A 37 -16.71 -24.18 -5.71
C ALA A 37 -15.74 -25.20 -5.10
N CYS A 38 -16.07 -25.66 -3.88
CA CYS A 38 -15.20 -26.57 -3.11
C CYS A 38 -15.10 -27.97 -3.73
N ASP A 39 -16.14 -28.39 -4.45
CA ASP A 39 -16.25 -29.65 -5.19
C ASP A 39 -15.35 -29.72 -6.42
N ASP A 40 -15.03 -28.56 -7.03
CA ASP A 40 -14.08 -28.46 -8.13
C ASP A 40 -12.61 -28.49 -7.69
N ILE A 41 -12.34 -28.43 -6.37
CA ILE A 41 -10.98 -28.36 -5.82
C ILE A 41 -10.59 -29.73 -5.26
N PRO A 42 -9.52 -30.36 -5.77
CA PRO A 42 -9.02 -31.60 -5.19
C PRO A 42 -8.41 -31.33 -3.80
N GLN A 43 -8.83 -32.10 -2.81
CA GLN A 43 -8.35 -32.03 -1.41
C GLN A 43 -8.51 -30.62 -0.79
N PRO A 44 -9.74 -30.09 -0.71
CA PRO A 44 -9.98 -28.70 -0.32
C PRO A 44 -9.54 -28.41 1.13
N ASP A 45 -9.62 -29.38 2.04
CA ASP A 45 -9.17 -29.22 3.43
C ASP A 45 -7.65 -29.05 3.53
N VAL A 46 -6.90 -29.78 2.70
CA VAL A 46 -5.44 -29.64 2.61
C VAL A 46 -5.09 -28.28 2.04
N VAL A 47 -5.81 -27.84 1.01
CA VAL A 47 -5.66 -26.50 0.42
C VAL A 47 -5.92 -25.40 1.46
N ARG A 48 -6.98 -25.50 2.27
CA ARG A 48 -7.27 -24.56 3.36
C ARG A 48 -6.12 -24.48 4.35
N THR A 49 -5.58 -25.63 4.75
CA THR A 49 -4.45 -25.72 5.69
C THR A 49 -3.21 -25.04 5.10
N LEU A 50 -2.84 -25.36 3.86
CA LEU A 50 -1.68 -24.76 3.21
C LEU A 50 -1.81 -23.24 3.03
N LEU A 51 -2.99 -22.74 2.65
CA LEU A 51 -3.23 -21.29 2.54
C LEU A 51 -3.11 -20.59 3.89
N LYS A 52 -3.56 -21.23 4.98
CA LYS A 52 -3.38 -20.73 6.34
C LYS A 52 -1.90 -20.65 6.69
N ASP A 53 -1.14 -21.72 6.44
CA ASP A 53 0.30 -21.78 6.72
C ASP A 53 1.08 -20.72 5.93
N ILE A 54 0.73 -20.51 4.65
CA ILE A 54 1.31 -19.46 3.80
C ILE A 54 1.02 -18.08 4.41
N ARG A 55 -0.23 -17.81 4.78
CA ARG A 55 -0.61 -16.53 5.41
C ARG A 55 0.16 -16.29 6.71
N GLU A 56 0.31 -17.31 7.55
CA GLU A 56 1.06 -17.21 8.81
C GLU A 56 2.55 -16.94 8.57
N ALA A 57 3.17 -17.64 7.62
CA ALA A 57 4.55 -17.42 7.22
C ALA A 57 4.77 -15.98 6.71
N ARG A 58 3.89 -15.50 5.83
CA ARG A 58 3.94 -14.15 5.27
C ARG A 58 3.70 -13.08 6.32
N GLN A 59 2.75 -13.28 7.23
CA GLN A 59 2.51 -12.34 8.33
C GLN A 59 3.72 -12.26 9.27
N SER A 60 4.37 -13.40 9.56
CA SER A 60 5.61 -13.45 10.35
C SER A 60 6.74 -12.66 9.66
N LYS A 61 6.93 -12.87 8.36
CA LYS A 61 7.91 -12.15 7.54
C LYS A 61 7.62 -10.65 7.48
N ALA A 62 6.36 -10.26 7.25
CA ALA A 62 5.94 -8.87 7.25
C ALA A 62 6.28 -8.20 8.58
N ARG A 63 5.90 -8.81 9.72
CA ARG A 63 6.23 -8.31 11.08
C ARG A 63 7.72 -8.09 11.29
N LYS A 64 8.57 -9.01 10.84
CA LYS A 64 10.04 -8.82 10.89
C LYS A 64 10.50 -7.64 10.04
N GLY A 65 9.91 -7.46 8.85
CA GLY A 65 10.13 -6.28 8.01
C GLY A 65 9.72 -4.98 8.72
N VAL A 66 8.58 -4.96 9.41
CA VAL A 66 8.11 -3.81 10.21
C VAL A 66 9.05 -3.47 11.37
N ALA A 67 9.66 -4.48 11.99
CA ALA A 67 10.58 -4.24 13.10
C ALA A 67 11.91 -3.61 12.63
N ALA A 68 12.26 -3.77 11.36
CA ALA A 68 13.50 -3.25 10.76
C ALA A 68 13.33 -1.86 10.12
N LEU A 69 12.19 -1.19 10.35
CA LEU A 69 11.87 0.07 9.68
C LEU A 69 12.68 1.24 10.23
N ASP A 70 13.33 1.96 9.32
CA ASP A 70 13.85 3.29 9.54
C ASP A 70 12.88 4.31 8.90
N MET A 71 12.86 5.55 9.41
CA MET A 71 11.84 6.58 9.12
C MET A 71 11.74 7.01 7.64
N SER A 72 12.63 6.50 6.77
CA SER A 72 12.87 7.05 5.45
C SER A 72 12.18 6.32 4.31
N TYR A 73 12.23 4.98 4.26
CA TYR A 73 11.71 4.22 3.12
C TYR A 73 11.52 2.74 3.42
N ILE A 74 10.42 2.18 2.91
CA ILE A 74 10.03 0.78 3.11
C ILE A 74 9.62 0.21 1.78
N GLN A 75 10.36 -0.79 1.30
CA GLN A 75 10.00 -1.53 0.10
C GLN A 75 9.49 -2.92 0.48
N MET A 76 8.24 -3.20 0.14
CA MET A 76 7.61 -4.51 0.30
C MET A 76 6.99 -4.92 -1.03
N ASP A 77 7.78 -5.63 -1.84
CA ASP A 77 7.32 -6.18 -3.11
C ASP A 77 6.53 -7.48 -2.89
N ASP A 78 5.67 -7.81 -3.85
CA ASP A 78 4.92 -9.07 -3.90
C ASP A 78 4.01 -9.34 -2.70
N ILE A 79 3.51 -8.30 -2.04
CA ILE A 79 2.50 -8.36 -0.98
C ILE A 79 1.07 -8.33 -1.56
N GLY A 80 0.17 -9.14 -1.01
CA GLY A 80 -1.23 -9.20 -1.41
C GLY A 80 -2.09 -8.09 -0.78
N LEU A 81 -3.24 -7.78 -1.40
CA LEU A 81 -4.13 -6.72 -0.94
C LEU A 81 -4.67 -6.98 0.47
N MET A 82 -5.10 -8.22 0.77
CA MET A 82 -5.57 -8.58 2.12
C MET A 82 -4.51 -8.25 3.18
N GLU A 83 -3.25 -8.59 2.88
CA GLU A 83 -2.11 -8.41 3.78
C GLU A 83 -1.83 -6.91 4.00
N ILE A 84 -1.86 -6.10 2.93
CA ILE A 84 -1.76 -4.63 3.02
C ILE A 84 -2.87 -4.07 3.93
N ASN A 85 -4.11 -4.51 3.72
CA ASN A 85 -5.25 -4.01 4.48
C ASN A 85 -5.20 -4.40 5.96
N GLU A 86 -4.58 -5.53 6.31
CA GLU A 86 -4.34 -5.93 7.70
C GLU A 86 -3.30 -5.05 8.40
N ILE A 87 -2.28 -4.62 7.67
CA ILE A 87 -1.13 -3.89 8.20
C ILE A 87 -1.38 -2.37 8.24
N ARG A 88 -2.16 -1.84 7.28
CA ARG A 88 -2.40 -0.40 7.06
C ARG A 88 -2.81 0.38 8.31
N PRO A 89 -3.82 -0.02 9.11
CA PRO A 89 -4.30 0.80 10.22
C PRO A 89 -3.25 1.05 11.30
N PHE A 90 -2.37 0.07 11.53
CA PHE A 90 -1.25 0.19 12.45
C PHE A 90 -0.18 1.12 11.87
N PHE A 91 0.24 0.86 10.63
CA PHE A 91 1.30 1.62 9.96
C PHE A 91 0.98 3.10 9.84
N THR A 92 -0.21 3.44 9.34
CA THR A 92 -0.59 4.85 9.15
C THR A 92 -0.54 5.62 10.46
N LYS A 93 -0.98 5.01 11.57
CA LYS A 93 -0.95 5.66 12.89
C LYS A 93 0.46 5.76 13.46
N ALA A 94 1.22 4.67 13.43
CA ALA A 94 2.59 4.65 13.93
C ALA A 94 3.47 5.65 13.18
N PHE A 95 3.39 5.66 11.85
CA PHE A 95 4.16 6.56 11.01
C PHE A 95 3.77 8.03 11.20
N ALA A 96 2.47 8.34 11.38
CA ALA A 96 2.02 9.69 11.72
C ALA A 96 2.60 10.18 13.06
N GLU A 97 2.60 9.35 14.10
CA GLU A 97 3.22 9.72 15.38
C GLU A 97 4.74 9.87 15.27
N LEU A 98 5.40 8.99 14.53
CA LEU A 98 6.82 9.08 14.28
C LEU A 98 7.20 10.37 13.54
N HIS A 99 6.40 10.80 12.56
CA HIS A 99 6.56 12.08 11.86
C HIS A 99 6.28 13.27 12.78
N ARG A 100 5.31 13.15 13.69
CA ARG A 100 5.03 14.19 14.69
C ARG A 100 6.20 14.38 15.66
N LEU A 101 6.88 13.30 16.04
CA LEU A 101 8.01 13.31 16.97
C LEU A 101 9.33 13.71 16.30
N ASN A 102 9.49 13.37 15.02
CA ASN A 102 10.61 13.79 14.17
C ASN A 102 10.06 14.65 13.04
N PRO A 103 9.66 15.91 13.30
CA PRO A 103 9.36 16.84 12.23
C PRO A 103 10.65 17.04 11.45
N THR A 104 10.82 16.29 10.36
CA THR A 104 11.86 16.56 9.38
C THR A 104 11.70 18.03 8.99
N GLU A 105 12.70 18.85 9.31
CA GLU A 105 12.79 20.22 8.83
C GLU A 105 12.69 20.18 7.30
N GLY A 106 11.52 20.50 6.73
CA GLY A 106 11.34 20.62 5.27
C GLY A 106 10.15 19.89 4.62
N ALA A 107 9.11 19.46 5.34
CA ALA A 107 7.88 19.03 4.67
C ALA A 107 6.99 20.25 4.35
N ASP A 108 7.12 20.79 3.13
CA ASP A 108 6.20 21.79 2.59
C ASP A 108 4.75 21.28 2.66
N PRO A 109 3.83 21.97 3.39
CA PRO A 109 2.45 21.52 3.61
C PRO A 109 1.60 21.36 2.34
N GLU A 110 2.08 21.84 1.20
CA GLU A 110 1.32 21.94 -0.06
C GLU A 110 1.22 20.59 -0.81
N LEU A 111 2.11 19.63 -0.51
CA LEU A 111 2.22 18.36 -1.26
C LEU A 111 1.30 17.24 -0.76
N LEU A 112 0.66 17.40 0.41
CA LEU A 112 -0.13 16.32 1.03
C LEU A 112 -1.62 16.33 0.72
N GLY A 113 -2.17 17.33 0.02
CA GLY A 113 -3.55 17.28 -0.51
C GLY A 113 -4.65 16.94 0.52
N LEU A 114 -4.36 17.07 1.82
CA LEU A 114 -5.34 16.90 2.89
C LEU A 114 -5.99 18.27 3.11
N GLY A 115 -7.07 18.49 2.35
CA GLY A 115 -7.89 19.67 2.45
C GLY A 115 -8.42 19.89 3.87
N GLY A 116 -8.47 21.17 4.25
CA GLY A 116 -9.07 21.61 5.49
C GLY A 116 -9.07 23.12 5.63
N ASP A 117 -9.82 23.82 4.79
CA ASP A 117 -10.52 25.03 5.27
C ASP A 117 -11.80 25.29 4.46
N VAL A 118 -12.93 24.78 4.98
CA VAL A 118 -14.27 25.22 4.58
C VAL A 118 -14.61 26.43 5.46
N GLY A 119 -14.12 27.59 5.06
CA GLY A 119 -14.49 28.88 5.65
C GLY A 119 -15.70 29.49 4.96
N TYR A 120 -16.87 29.45 5.61
CA TYR A 120 -18.01 30.29 5.24
C TYR A 120 -17.69 31.76 5.54
N GLY A 121 -17.54 32.58 4.49
CA GLY A 121 -17.98 33.98 4.47
C GLY A 121 -16.93 35.07 4.74
N ARG A 122 -16.46 35.72 3.66
CA ARG A 122 -16.71 37.15 3.38
C ARG A 122 -16.17 37.50 2.00
N GLY A 123 -17.07 37.88 1.10
CA GLY A 123 -16.69 38.51 -0.16
C GLY A 123 -16.02 39.86 0.09
N ARG A 124 -14.85 40.07 -0.53
CA ARG A 124 -14.41 41.37 -1.03
C ARG A 124 -13.43 41.13 -2.18
N GLY A 125 -13.63 41.90 -3.26
CA GLY A 125 -13.24 41.55 -4.61
C GLY A 125 -11.76 41.59 -4.96
N GLY A 126 -11.54 41.11 -6.18
CA GLY A 126 -10.40 41.18 -7.10
C GLY A 126 -9.07 41.74 -6.62
N ASP A 127 -7.99 41.01 -6.90
CA ASP A 127 -7.24 41.36 -8.11
C ASP A 127 -6.30 40.24 -8.59
N SER A 128 -6.08 40.29 -9.89
CA SER A 128 -5.34 39.35 -10.75
C SER A 128 -3.83 39.42 -10.52
N SER A 129 -3.21 38.32 -10.12
CA SER A 129 -1.75 38.18 -9.97
C SER A 129 -1.12 37.39 -11.13
N TYR A 130 -1.31 37.88 -12.36
CA TYR A 130 -0.57 37.43 -13.57
C TYR A 130 0.79 38.14 -13.77
N ASN A 131 1.43 38.64 -12.70
CA ASN A 131 2.57 39.55 -12.82
C ASN A 131 3.82 39.17 -12.04
N ALA A 132 4.18 37.88 -12.02
CA ALA A 132 5.41 37.39 -11.38
C ALA A 132 6.38 36.69 -12.35
N LEU A 133 6.47 37.11 -13.62
CA LEU A 133 7.47 36.59 -14.57
C LEU A 133 8.21 37.73 -15.30
N PRO A 134 9.56 37.69 -15.38
CA PRO A 134 10.37 38.69 -16.06
C PRO A 134 10.13 38.72 -17.59
N GLU A 135 10.20 39.91 -18.19
CA GLU A 135 9.75 40.25 -19.55
C GLU A 135 10.39 39.46 -20.70
N SER A 136 11.52 38.77 -20.48
CA SER A 136 12.27 38.11 -21.57
C SER A 136 11.68 36.78 -22.05
N LYS A 137 10.57 36.28 -21.48
CA LYS A 137 9.94 35.02 -21.88
C LYS A 137 8.46 35.13 -22.28
N ARG A 138 7.96 36.35 -22.51
CA ARG A 138 6.61 36.55 -23.07
C ARG A 138 6.67 36.54 -24.61
N PHE A 139 6.84 35.36 -25.22
CA PHE A 139 6.66 35.22 -26.66
C PHE A 139 5.74 34.04 -27.02
N ASN A 140 4.51 34.45 -27.34
CA ASN A 140 3.56 33.92 -28.32
C ASN A 140 3.00 32.50 -28.18
N ALA A 141 1.96 32.35 -27.35
CA ALA A 141 0.89 31.37 -27.58
C ALA A 141 -0.28 32.07 -28.27
N GLY A 142 -0.29 32.04 -29.61
CA GLY A 142 -1.39 32.48 -30.45
C GLY A 142 -1.85 31.33 -31.35
N ARG A 143 -2.92 30.65 -30.93
CA ARG A 143 -3.83 29.76 -31.70
C ARG A 143 -4.32 30.44 -33.00
N PRO A 144 -4.96 29.75 -33.97
CA PRO A 144 -5.79 28.53 -33.89
C PRO A 144 -5.08 27.20 -34.09
#